data_AF-A0A9P7HJJ7-F1
#
_entry.id   AF-A0A9P7HJJ7-F1
#
_cell.length_a   1.000
_cell.length_b   1.000
_cell.length_c   1.000
_cell.angle_alpha   90.00
_cell.angle_beta   90.00
_cell.angle_gamma   90.00
#
_symmetry.space_group_name_H-M   'P 1'
#
loop_
_entity.id
_entity.type
_entity.pdbx_description
1 polymer ?
#
loop_
_entity_poly.entity_id
_entity_poly.type
_entity_poly.pdbx_seq_one_letter_code
_entity_poly.pdbx_strand_id
1 'polypeptide(L)'
;MKSYLLAISLFVGSCLAVTPEAVYGGGFDHSKNDTIKLLIANGGAGQSGLIKELANAYIKSRVGDGEKPFQVGWIKSDTTYSIQYLKTGEADIGITYNPAAEEIAIKQGIAKSPSYYAFRDHFLLVGPKGNPANISKGDNIMTIFATLHEAAEGPATEPPVRFLSRYDKPATNIKETLLWAGIGQVP
;
A
#
# COMPACT_ATOMS: atom_id res chain seq x y z
N MET A 1 30.97 46.43 27.25
CA MET A 1 30.78 45.30 26.32
C MET A 1 29.78 44.35 26.95
N LYS A 2 28.58 44.20 26.36
CA LYS A 2 27.57 43.24 26.83
C LYS A 2 27.82 41.90 26.13
N SER A 3 28.25 40.90 26.88
CA SER A 3 28.44 39.55 26.39
C SER A 3 27.10 38.84 26.34
N TYR A 4 26.62 38.47 25.16
CA TYR A 4 25.44 37.63 24.99
C TYR A 4 25.88 36.17 24.99
N LEU A 5 25.41 35.39 25.97
CA LEU A 5 25.54 33.93 25.95
C LEU A 5 24.56 33.38 24.90
N LEU A 6 25.10 32.78 23.84
CA LEU A 6 24.32 32.03 22.86
C LEU A 6 24.10 30.61 23.41
N ALA A 7 22.89 30.32 23.88
CA ALA A 7 22.51 28.96 24.25
C ALA A 7 22.17 28.18 22.97
N ILE A 8 22.99 27.19 22.63
CA ILE A 8 22.74 26.26 21.53
C ILE A 8 21.91 25.10 22.08
N SER A 9 20.62 25.11 21.78
CA SER A 9 19.72 23.99 22.08
C SER A 9 19.94 22.86 21.07
N LEU A 10 20.66 21.81 21.46
CA LEU A 10 20.73 20.57 20.70
C LEU A 10 19.39 19.83 20.84
N PHE A 11 18.51 19.99 19.86
CA PHE A 11 17.35 19.10 19.70
C PHE A 11 17.85 17.74 19.22
N VAL A 12 17.98 16.80 20.15
CA VAL A 12 18.13 15.39 19.82
C VAL A 12 16.76 14.91 19.36
N GLY A 13 16.51 14.98 18.06
CA GLY A 13 15.34 14.34 17.45
C GLY A 13 15.46 12.84 17.63
N SER A 14 14.64 12.25 18.50
CA SER A 14 14.46 10.81 18.57
C SER A 14 13.83 10.35 17.26
N CYS A 15 14.66 9.87 16.34
CA CYS A 15 14.21 9.22 15.12
C CYS A 15 13.56 7.90 15.52
N LEU A 16 12.22 7.85 15.55
CA LEU A 16 11.50 6.59 15.71
C LEU A 16 11.64 5.82 14.41
N ALA A 17 12.58 4.89 14.37
CA ALA A 17 12.74 3.98 13.23
C ALA A 17 11.44 3.20 13.03
N VAL A 18 10.95 3.17 11.78
CA VAL A 18 9.76 2.38 11.43
C VAL A 18 10.09 0.90 11.61
N THR A 19 9.29 0.23 12.43
CA THR A 19 9.48 -1.20 12.70
C THR A 19 8.80 -2.03 11.62
N PRO A 20 9.45 -3.09 11.10
CA PRO A 20 8.79 -4.03 10.22
C PRO A 20 7.61 -4.71 10.91
N GLU A 21 6.50 -4.84 10.21
CA GLU A 21 5.34 -5.65 10.61
C GLU A 21 5.73 -7.13 10.68
N ALA A 22 6.57 -7.58 9.76
CA ALA A 22 7.10 -8.94 9.75
C ALA A 22 8.55 -8.97 9.23
N VAL A 23 9.30 -9.98 9.66
CA VAL A 23 10.66 -10.26 9.21
C VAL A 23 10.76 -11.70 8.72
N TYR A 24 11.34 -11.89 7.55
CA TYR A 24 11.43 -13.18 6.87
C TYR A 24 12.87 -13.62 6.72
N GLY A 25 13.16 -14.88 7.05
CA GLY A 25 14.50 -15.44 7.10
C GLY A 25 14.77 -16.56 6.09
N GLY A 26 13.87 -16.84 5.15
CA GLY A 26 14.07 -17.89 4.14
C GLY A 26 14.05 -19.32 4.68
N GLY A 27 13.72 -19.53 5.97
CA GLY A 27 13.79 -20.84 6.62
C GLY A 27 15.18 -21.24 7.11
N PHE A 28 16.15 -20.31 7.10
CA PHE A 28 17.45 -20.49 7.73
C PHE A 28 17.39 -20.12 9.21
N ASP A 29 18.28 -20.69 10.02
CA ASP A 29 18.46 -20.27 11.40
C ASP A 29 19.08 -18.88 11.44
N HIS A 30 18.46 -17.96 12.18
CA HIS A 30 18.98 -16.61 12.37
C HIS A 30 19.39 -16.39 13.82
N SER A 31 20.57 -15.81 14.02
CA SER A 31 21.02 -15.37 15.34
C SER A 31 20.27 -14.12 15.77
N LYS A 32 20.25 -13.81 17.09
CA LYS A 32 19.68 -12.55 17.60
C LYS A 32 20.35 -11.28 17.04
N ASN A 33 21.53 -11.42 16.43
CA ASN A 33 22.31 -10.33 15.85
C ASN A 33 22.22 -10.28 14.32
N ASP A 34 21.40 -11.13 13.69
CA ASP A 34 21.27 -11.13 12.24
C ASP A 34 20.59 -9.85 11.78
N THR A 35 21.11 -9.29 10.70
CA THR A 35 20.72 -7.96 10.23
C THR A 35 19.70 -8.09 9.11
N ILE A 36 18.62 -7.31 9.21
CA ILE A 36 17.73 -7.06 8.09
C ILE A 36 18.54 -6.34 7.01
N LYS A 37 18.64 -6.95 5.83
CA LYS A 37 19.41 -6.42 4.69
C LYS A 37 18.53 -5.77 3.62
N LEU A 38 17.21 -5.92 3.75
CA LEU A 38 16.24 -5.36 2.82
C LEU A 38 14.93 -5.06 3.55
N LEU A 39 14.42 -3.85 3.38
CA LEU A 39 13.13 -3.39 3.89
C LEU A 39 12.19 -3.07 2.73
N ILE A 40 11.05 -3.74 2.69
CA ILE A 40 10.02 -3.58 1.67
C ILE A 40 8.80 -2.89 2.29
N ALA A 41 8.44 -1.72 1.78
CA ALA A 41 7.23 -1.00 2.17
C ALA A 41 6.06 -1.35 1.22
N ASN A 42 4.95 -1.84 1.79
CA ASN A 42 3.76 -2.23 1.03
C ASN A 42 2.55 -2.49 1.94
N GLY A 43 1.34 -2.43 1.38
CA GLY A 43 0.11 -2.79 2.08
C GLY A 43 -0.38 -4.19 1.70
N GLY A 44 -1.14 -4.27 0.60
CA GLY A 44 -1.94 -5.45 0.25
C GLY A 44 -1.14 -6.73 -0.03
N ALA A 45 0.00 -6.64 -0.72
CA ALA A 45 0.82 -7.82 -1.03
C ALA A 45 1.53 -8.38 0.20
N GLY A 46 1.83 -7.55 1.19
CA GLY A 46 2.31 -8.03 2.48
C GLY A 46 1.19 -8.69 3.28
N GLN A 47 0.01 -8.06 3.35
CA GLN A 47 -1.14 -8.62 4.06
C GLN A 47 -1.65 -9.94 3.47
N SER A 48 -1.53 -10.13 2.16
CA SER A 48 -1.90 -11.39 1.49
C SER A 48 -0.87 -12.50 1.67
N GLY A 49 0.31 -12.19 2.21
CA GLY A 49 1.44 -13.12 2.35
C GLY A 49 2.35 -13.20 1.11
N LEU A 50 2.04 -12.49 0.02
CA LEU A 50 2.88 -12.52 -1.19
C LEU A 50 4.32 -12.05 -0.91
N ILE A 51 4.51 -11.00 -0.10
CA ILE A 51 5.87 -10.51 0.23
C ILE A 51 6.66 -11.56 1.03
N LYS A 52 6.00 -12.32 1.92
CA LYS A 52 6.64 -13.41 2.65
C LYS A 52 7.22 -14.45 1.68
N GLU A 53 6.43 -14.87 0.70
CA GLU A 53 6.86 -15.89 -0.27
C GLU A 53 7.97 -15.36 -1.19
N LEU A 54 7.84 -14.12 -1.69
CA LEU A 54 8.89 -13.48 -2.48
C LEU A 54 10.19 -13.31 -1.71
N ALA A 55 10.12 -12.84 -0.46
CA ALA A 55 11.28 -12.66 0.41
C ALA A 55 11.98 -13.99 0.67
N ASN A 56 11.24 -15.04 1.03
CA ASN A 56 11.81 -16.35 1.30
C ASN A 56 12.44 -16.97 0.05
N ALA A 57 11.81 -16.84 -1.11
CA ALA A 57 12.36 -17.30 -2.38
C ALA A 57 13.65 -16.55 -2.75
N TYR A 58 13.67 -15.22 -2.58
CA TYR A 58 14.85 -14.39 -2.82
C TYR A 58 16.01 -14.79 -1.89
N ILE A 59 15.78 -14.87 -0.58
CA ILE A 59 16.80 -15.28 0.40
C ILE A 59 17.39 -16.64 0.03
N LYS A 60 16.54 -17.64 -0.26
CA LYS A 60 16.99 -18.98 -0.67
C LYS A 60 17.83 -18.96 -1.94
N SER A 61 17.43 -18.17 -2.94
CA SER A 61 18.20 -18.01 -4.18
C SER A 61 19.58 -17.42 -3.90
N ARG A 62 19.65 -16.33 -3.13
CA ARG A 62 20.92 -15.66 -2.82
C ARG A 62 21.86 -16.52 -1.97
N VAL A 63 21.32 -17.24 -1.00
CA VAL A 63 22.09 -18.21 -0.21
C VAL A 63 22.58 -19.37 -1.09
N GLY A 64 21.76 -19.84 -2.03
CA GLY A 64 22.16 -20.83 -3.05
C GLY A 64 23.31 -20.35 -3.94
N ASP A 65 23.37 -19.04 -4.23
CA ASP A 65 24.45 -18.38 -4.97
C ASP A 65 25.73 -18.15 -4.11
N GLY A 66 25.72 -18.57 -2.84
CA GLY A 66 26.87 -18.48 -1.93
C GLY A 66 26.84 -17.29 -0.96
N GLU A 67 25.76 -16.50 -0.91
CA GLU A 67 25.59 -15.48 0.14
C GLU A 67 25.33 -16.11 1.51
N LYS A 68 25.67 -15.39 2.58
CA LYS A 68 25.28 -15.79 3.94
C LYS A 68 23.78 -15.57 4.15
N PRO A 69 23.10 -16.37 4.98
CA PRO A 69 21.71 -16.09 5.37
C PRO A 69 21.51 -14.66 5.85
N PHE A 70 20.42 -14.03 5.41
CA PHE A 70 20.02 -12.68 5.80
C PHE A 70 18.51 -12.59 5.93
N GLN A 71 18.04 -11.46 6.46
CA GLN A 71 16.62 -11.21 6.69
C GLN A 71 16.07 -10.10 5.80
N VAL A 72 14.80 -10.23 5.43
CA VAL A 72 14.03 -9.22 4.71
C VAL A 72 12.86 -8.79 5.60
N GLY A 73 12.75 -7.50 5.89
CA GLY A 73 11.63 -6.93 6.64
C GLY A 73 10.54 -6.39 5.71
N TRP A 74 9.29 -6.56 6.12
CA TRP A 74 8.13 -5.92 5.50
C TRP A 74 7.55 -4.85 6.41
N ILE A 75 7.44 -3.63 5.91
CA ILE A 75 6.79 -2.50 6.56
C ILE A 75 5.39 -2.34 5.97
N LYS A 76 4.37 -2.40 6.81
CA LYS A 76 2.98 -2.23 6.38
C LYS A 76 2.67 -0.75 6.13
N SER A 77 2.33 -0.42 4.89
CA SER A 77 2.09 0.98 4.46
C SER A 77 1.18 1.07 3.24
N ASP A 78 0.50 2.21 3.04
CA ASP A 78 -0.13 2.53 1.76
C ASP A 78 0.91 3.07 0.75
N THR A 79 0.47 3.42 -0.47
CA THR A 79 1.37 4.00 -1.49
C THR A 79 2.04 5.29 -1.01
N THR A 80 1.32 6.16 -0.31
CA THR A 80 1.82 7.46 0.17
C THR A 80 2.94 7.27 1.18
N TYR A 81 2.70 6.45 2.20
CA TYR A 81 3.71 6.16 3.22
C TYR A 81 4.85 5.33 2.68
N SER A 82 4.63 4.43 1.73
CA SER A 82 5.72 3.69 1.07
C SER A 82 6.69 4.64 0.37
N ILE A 83 6.17 5.64 -0.36
CA ILE A 83 7.01 6.67 -1.00
C ILE A 83 7.68 7.56 0.05
N GLN A 84 6.99 7.89 1.14
CA GLN A 84 7.60 8.63 2.25
C GLN A 84 8.76 7.85 2.89
N TYR A 85 8.62 6.54 3.10
CA TYR A 85 9.68 5.71 3.68
C TYR A 85 10.88 5.56 2.74
N LEU A 86 10.65 5.52 1.41
CA LEU A 86 11.74 5.61 0.43
C LEU A 86 12.47 6.96 0.53
N LYS A 87 11.73 8.07 0.68
CA LYS A 87 12.30 9.42 0.78
C LYS A 87 13.15 9.61 2.04
N THR A 88 12.75 8.96 3.12
CA THR A 88 13.28 9.19 4.46
C THR A 88 14.38 8.17 4.80
N GLY A 89 14.44 7.06 4.06
CA GLY A 89 15.48 6.04 4.11
C GLY A 89 15.11 4.82 4.97
N GLU A 90 13.92 4.78 5.56
CA GLU A 90 13.43 3.65 6.36
C GLU A 90 12.86 2.48 5.53
N ALA A 91 12.73 2.61 4.21
CA ALA A 91 12.50 1.48 3.31
C ALA A 91 13.47 1.52 2.12
N ASP A 92 13.89 0.33 1.65
CA ASP A 92 14.76 0.19 0.48
C ASP A 92 13.94 0.06 -0.82
N ILE A 93 12.78 -0.60 -0.75
CA ILE A 93 11.88 -0.86 -1.88
C ILE A 93 10.44 -0.52 -1.47
N GLY A 94 9.71 0.15 -2.35
CA GLY A 94 8.26 0.32 -2.25
C GLY A 94 7.56 -0.48 -3.34
N ILE A 95 6.59 -1.32 -2.98
CA ILE A 95 5.65 -1.92 -3.93
C ILE A 95 4.37 -1.09 -3.89
N THR A 96 4.14 -0.30 -4.93
CA THR A 96 3.06 0.69 -5.01
C THR A 96 2.02 0.32 -6.07
N TYR A 97 0.92 1.08 -6.09
CA TYR A 97 -0.25 0.79 -6.93
C TYR A 97 -0.76 2.02 -7.68
N ASN A 98 0.07 3.07 -7.83
CA ASN A 98 -0.33 4.32 -8.46
C ASN A 98 0.79 4.86 -9.37
N PRO A 99 0.71 4.65 -10.69
CA PRO A 99 1.72 5.08 -11.65
C PRO A 99 2.03 6.58 -11.61
N ALA A 100 1.02 7.44 -11.37
CA ALA A 100 1.24 8.87 -11.30
C ALA A 100 2.07 9.26 -10.06
N ALA A 101 1.83 8.61 -8.92
CA ALA A 101 2.62 8.82 -7.71
C ALA A 101 4.06 8.31 -7.88
N GLU A 102 4.24 7.18 -8.55
CA GLU A 102 5.56 6.62 -8.89
C GLU A 102 6.36 7.58 -9.79
N GLU A 103 5.73 8.11 -10.83
CA GLU A 103 6.39 9.06 -11.74
C GLU A 103 6.82 10.35 -11.01
N ILE A 104 5.98 10.86 -10.11
CA ILE A 104 6.32 12.02 -9.27
C ILE A 104 7.50 11.68 -8.34
N ALA A 105 7.49 10.51 -7.70
CA ALA A 105 8.58 10.08 -6.82
C ALA A 105 9.91 9.96 -7.59
N ILE A 106 9.89 9.44 -8.81
CA ILE A 106 11.06 9.37 -9.68
C ILE A 106 11.54 10.78 -10.07
N LYS A 107 10.64 11.65 -10.52
CA LYS A 107 10.97 13.05 -10.89
C LYS A 107 11.55 13.85 -9.73
N GLN A 108 11.13 13.55 -8.51
CA GLN A 108 11.64 14.17 -7.28
C GLN A 108 12.94 13.54 -6.77
N GLY A 109 13.47 12.50 -7.43
CA GLY A 109 14.68 11.79 -7.01
C GLY A 109 14.49 10.92 -5.76
N ILE A 110 13.25 10.66 -5.34
CA ILE A 110 12.92 9.77 -4.21
C ILE A 110 13.13 8.30 -4.62
N ALA A 111 12.73 7.96 -5.85
CA ALA A 111 12.86 6.61 -6.40
C ALA A 111 13.76 6.62 -7.65
N LYS A 112 14.41 5.49 -7.92
CA LYS A 112 15.22 5.32 -9.15
C LYS A 112 14.30 5.07 -10.34
N SER A 113 14.73 5.55 -11.51
CA SER A 113 14.12 5.21 -12.79
C SER A 113 14.74 3.94 -13.40
N PRO A 114 13.96 3.08 -14.08
CA PRO A 114 12.50 3.09 -14.16
C PRO A 114 11.84 2.47 -12.91
N SER A 115 10.52 2.62 -12.79
CA SER A 115 9.74 1.69 -11.95
C SER A 115 9.67 0.30 -12.61
N TYR A 116 9.50 -0.74 -11.80
CA TYR A 116 9.46 -2.12 -12.27
C TYR A 116 8.06 -2.70 -12.13
N TYR A 117 7.55 -3.27 -13.21
CA TYR A 117 6.27 -3.95 -13.21
C TYR A 117 6.37 -5.28 -12.45
N ALA A 118 5.75 -5.37 -11.26
CA ALA A 118 5.83 -6.56 -10.42
C ALA A 118 4.70 -7.58 -10.69
N PHE A 119 3.44 -7.17 -10.54
CA PHE A 119 2.27 -8.04 -10.71
C PHE A 119 0.99 -7.25 -11.01
N ARG A 120 -0.11 -7.96 -11.31
CA ARG A 120 -1.45 -7.40 -11.50
C ARG A 120 -2.38 -7.90 -10.42
N ASP A 121 -2.95 -6.97 -9.67
CA ASP A 121 -4.08 -7.22 -8.77
C ASP A 121 -5.40 -6.77 -9.43
N HIS A 122 -6.54 -7.22 -8.91
CA HIS A 122 -7.84 -6.97 -9.51
C HIS A 122 -8.85 -6.50 -8.46
N PHE A 123 -9.55 -5.40 -8.78
CA PHE A 123 -10.70 -4.96 -7.99
C PHE A 123 -11.95 -5.73 -8.40
N LEU A 124 -12.77 -6.09 -7.42
CA LEU A 124 -14.06 -6.72 -7.62
C LEU A 124 -15.13 -5.86 -6.95
N LEU A 125 -16.21 -5.58 -7.68
CA LEU A 125 -17.44 -5.08 -7.07
C LEU A 125 -18.25 -6.29 -6.60
N VAL A 126 -18.55 -6.33 -5.31
CA VAL A 126 -19.32 -7.42 -4.68
C VAL A 126 -20.55 -6.84 -3.99
N GLY A 127 -21.60 -7.65 -3.88
CA GLY A 127 -22.85 -7.25 -3.25
C GLY A 127 -23.60 -8.44 -2.66
N PRO A 128 -24.69 -8.18 -1.91
CA PRO A 128 -25.49 -9.23 -1.29
C PRO A 128 -26.21 -10.09 -2.35
N LYS A 129 -26.42 -11.38 -2.04
CA LYS A 129 -27.07 -12.35 -2.94
C LYS A 129 -28.44 -11.90 -3.45
N GLY A 130 -29.18 -11.14 -2.65
CA GLY A 130 -30.52 -10.64 -2.99
C GLY A 130 -30.54 -9.58 -4.10
N ASN A 131 -29.40 -8.98 -4.46
CA ASN A 131 -29.29 -7.93 -5.47
C ASN A 131 -30.38 -6.83 -5.33
N PRO A 132 -30.48 -6.15 -4.17
CA PRO A 132 -31.54 -5.17 -3.91
C PRO A 132 -31.48 -3.97 -4.88
N ALA A 133 -30.29 -3.65 -5.42
CA ALA A 133 -30.10 -2.63 -6.43
C ALA A 133 -30.44 -3.10 -7.86
N ASN A 134 -30.88 -4.35 -8.04
CA ASN A 134 -31.23 -4.94 -9.33
C ASN A 134 -30.15 -4.78 -10.42
N ILE A 135 -28.88 -4.92 -10.03
CA ILE A 135 -27.74 -4.81 -10.95
C ILE A 135 -27.78 -5.92 -11.98
N SER A 136 -27.64 -5.58 -13.26
CA SER A 136 -27.49 -6.55 -14.34
C SER A 136 -26.02 -6.92 -14.53
N LYS A 137 -25.75 -8.22 -14.71
CA LYS A 137 -24.38 -8.73 -14.92
C LYS A 137 -23.75 -8.28 -16.24
N GLY A 138 -24.55 -7.81 -17.19
CA GLY A 138 -24.07 -7.30 -18.47
C GLY A 138 -23.66 -5.83 -18.45
N ASP A 139 -23.94 -5.12 -17.35
CA ASP A 139 -23.71 -3.69 -17.26
C ASP A 139 -22.21 -3.39 -17.12
N ASN A 140 -21.78 -2.29 -17.73
CA ASN A 140 -20.44 -1.78 -17.49
C ASN A 140 -20.37 -1.12 -16.10
N ILE A 141 -19.15 -0.99 -15.56
CA ILE A 141 -18.94 -0.52 -14.19
C ILE A 141 -19.55 0.87 -13.90
N MET A 142 -19.58 1.78 -14.87
CA MET A 142 -20.16 3.12 -14.68
C MET A 142 -21.67 3.07 -14.58
N THR A 143 -22.32 2.26 -15.44
CA THR A 143 -23.76 2.00 -15.34
C THR A 143 -24.10 1.36 -14.01
N ILE A 144 -23.31 0.39 -13.54
CA ILE A 144 -23.53 -0.24 -12.23
C ILE A 144 -23.49 0.80 -11.10
N PHE A 145 -22.49 1.69 -11.09
CA PHE A 145 -22.39 2.73 -10.05
C PHE A 145 -23.57 3.71 -10.11
N ALA A 146 -24.04 4.08 -11.30
CA ALA A 146 -25.23 4.93 -11.45
C ALA A 146 -26.49 4.23 -10.91
N THR A 147 -26.68 2.94 -11.23
CA THR A 147 -27.81 2.16 -10.69
C THR A 147 -27.72 1.99 -9.17
N LEU A 148 -26.52 1.80 -8.61
CA LEU A 148 -26.32 1.77 -7.16
C LEU A 148 -26.75 3.10 -6.50
N HIS A 149 -26.40 4.24 -7.11
CA HIS A 149 -26.80 5.56 -6.64
C HIS A 149 -28.33 5.72 -6.67
N GLU A 150 -28.95 5.45 -7.82
CA GLU A 150 -30.40 5.56 -8.00
C GLU A 150 -31.17 4.67 -7.02
N ALA A 151 -30.69 3.44 -6.79
CA ALA A 151 -31.33 2.52 -5.86
C ALA A 151 -31.12 2.90 -4.39
N ALA A 152 -30.05 3.62 -4.07
CA ALA A 152 -29.78 4.13 -2.72
C ALA A 152 -30.62 5.37 -2.38
N GLU A 153 -30.81 6.27 -3.35
CA GLU A 153 -31.61 7.52 -3.23
C GLU A 153 -33.10 7.33 -3.51
N GLY A 154 -33.46 6.23 -4.18
CA GLY A 154 -34.82 5.91 -4.58
C GLY A 154 -35.71 5.34 -3.46
N PRO A 155 -36.84 4.72 -3.83
CA PRO A 155 -37.71 4.05 -2.87
C PRO A 155 -36.96 3.01 -2.03
N ALA A 156 -37.34 2.88 -0.76
CA ALA A 156 -36.72 1.92 0.14
C ALA A 156 -36.77 0.48 -0.41
N THR A 157 -35.62 -0.17 -0.39
CA THR A 157 -35.42 -1.59 -0.73
C THR A 157 -35.22 -2.41 0.55
N GLU A 158 -35.50 -3.72 0.50
CA GLU A 158 -35.24 -4.64 1.60
C GLU A 158 -34.32 -5.78 1.13
N PRO A 159 -33.05 -5.83 1.57
CA PRO A 159 -32.38 -4.85 2.43
C PRO A 159 -32.08 -3.53 1.70
N PRO A 160 -31.85 -2.42 2.42
CA PRO A 160 -31.55 -1.13 1.80
C PRO A 160 -30.22 -1.18 1.03
N VAL A 161 -30.19 -0.52 -0.13
CA VAL A 161 -28.95 -0.36 -0.91
C VAL A 161 -28.03 0.64 -0.21
N ARG A 162 -26.82 0.19 0.13
CA ARG A 162 -25.74 1.01 0.70
C ARG A 162 -24.42 0.60 0.07
N PHE A 163 -23.59 1.57 -0.28
CA PHE A 163 -22.22 1.33 -0.72
C PHE A 163 -21.27 1.42 0.48
N LEU A 164 -20.49 0.37 0.73
CA LEU A 164 -19.49 0.38 1.79
C LEU A 164 -18.13 0.83 1.21
N SER A 165 -17.82 2.11 1.38
CA SER A 165 -16.52 2.66 1.02
C SER A 165 -15.44 2.22 2.03
N ARG A 166 -14.22 2.02 1.52
CA ARG A 166 -13.04 1.77 2.36
C ARG A 166 -12.65 2.99 3.20
N TYR A 167 -12.82 4.20 2.66
CA TYR A 167 -12.54 5.52 3.28
C TYR A 167 -11.12 5.74 3.87
N ASP A 168 -10.28 4.70 3.99
CA ASP A 168 -8.96 4.72 4.64
C ASP A 168 -7.79 5.04 3.68
N LYS A 169 -8.06 5.70 2.54
CA LYS A 169 -7.10 6.10 1.47
C LYS A 169 -6.24 5.02 0.77
N PRO A 170 -6.51 3.69 0.81
CA PRO A 170 -5.75 2.73 0.02
C PRO A 170 -6.05 2.89 -1.48
N ALA A 171 -5.31 2.18 -2.33
CA ALA A 171 -5.57 2.11 -3.76
C ALA A 171 -7.05 1.80 -4.10
N THR A 172 -7.73 0.98 -3.28
CA THR A 172 -9.16 0.69 -3.39
C THR A 172 -10.02 1.94 -3.24
N ASN A 173 -9.74 2.79 -2.25
CA ASN A 173 -10.52 4.00 -2.00
C ASN A 173 -10.32 5.04 -3.11
N ILE A 174 -9.10 5.16 -3.66
CA ILE A 174 -8.86 5.98 -4.85
C ILE A 174 -9.69 5.44 -6.03
N LYS A 175 -9.69 4.12 -6.23
CA LYS A 175 -10.40 3.51 -7.37
C LYS A 175 -11.92 3.68 -7.27
N GLU A 176 -12.53 3.42 -6.12
CA GLU A 176 -13.98 3.62 -5.93
C GLU A 176 -14.35 5.10 -6.03
N THR A 177 -13.54 6.02 -5.48
CA THR A 177 -13.78 7.46 -5.57
C THR A 177 -13.78 7.93 -7.03
N LEU A 178 -12.87 7.43 -7.87
CA LEU A 178 -12.85 7.75 -9.30
C LEU A 178 -14.09 7.22 -10.04
N LEU A 179 -14.63 6.06 -9.64
CA LEU A 179 -15.86 5.51 -10.21
C LEU A 179 -17.09 6.35 -9.83
N TRP A 180 -17.21 6.73 -8.56
CA TRP A 180 -18.25 7.64 -8.08
C TRP A 180 -18.17 9.01 -8.76
N ALA A 181 -16.98 9.61 -8.81
CA ALA A 181 -16.78 10.89 -9.46
C ALA A 181 -17.13 10.83 -10.96
N GLY A 182 -16.88 9.70 -11.62
CA GLY A 182 -17.21 9.52 -13.03
C GLY A 182 -18.71 9.49 -13.34
N ILE A 183 -19.57 9.28 -12.34
CA ILE A 183 -21.04 9.47 -12.46
C ILE A 183 -21.53 10.79 -11.85
N GLY A 184 -20.61 11.68 -11.44
CA GLY A 184 -20.94 12.96 -10.83
C GLY A 184 -21.34 12.88 -9.35
N GLN A 185 -20.98 11.80 -8.66
CA GLN A 185 -21.37 11.54 -7.28
C GLN A 185 -20.15 11.30 -6.37
N VAL A 186 -20.41 11.25 -5.06
CA VAL A 186 -19.48 10.76 -4.04
C VAL A 186 -20.08 9.51 -3.39
N PRO A 187 -19.27 8.58 -2.85
CA PRO A 187 -19.77 7.39 -2.18
C PRO A 187 -20.73 7.69 -1.03
#